data_AF-A0A7U7JE40-F1
#
_entry.id   AF-A0A7U7JE40-F1
#
_cell.length_a   1.000
_cell.length_b   1.000
_cell.length_c   1.000
_cell.angle_alpha   90.00
_cell.angle_beta   90.00
_cell.angle_gamma   90.00
#
_symmetry.space_group_name_H-M   'P 1'
#
loop_
_entity.id
_entity.type
_entity.pdbx_description
1 polymer ?
#
loop_
_entity_poly.entity_id
_entity_poly.type
_entity_poly.pdbx_seq_one_letter_code
_entity_poly.pdbx_strand_id
1 'polypeptide(L)'
;MAAAAALLLGACGKDGSETAKAAQQATDPSVVVAPPTLTARLKVAPVGQQAVSERLRVPGQIDFDDQRVARIGASVTGRVTELLAVPGQQVKAGDILAQLHSTELGTAQLAYQKAVAQRDLQARALERAKALLAADVIGSAELQKRQSELAMAQAEVQAAVDQLRVMGVSPATLAKMRTGGMSSISPVVASLSGTVVERKVTRGQVVQPADALFTVADLSRVWVVGQVPENAAPLVRAGQAVEIETGAPGGRIVGKLIWVSDIVDPQTRTVTVRTEVDNAERTLKPSMLATLLIESRPEQRLVVPTSAVVREDNRDYVFVQASQTDYRLVPVKLGDESNGVRPVASGLQAGQPIVIEGGFHLNNERKRAEMEGA
;
A
#
# COMPACT_ATOMS: atom_id res chain seq x y z
N MET A 1 0.71 -49.98 -64.57
CA MET A 1 1.93 -50.48 -65.24
C MET A 1 2.95 -50.70 -64.14
N ALA A 2 3.19 -51.91 -63.62
CA ALA A 2 3.90 -53.07 -64.18
C ALA A 2 4.85 -53.48 -63.02
N ALA A 3 4.64 -54.62 -62.34
CA ALA A 3 5.38 -55.90 -62.52
C ALA A 3 6.87 -55.76 -62.16
N ALA A 4 7.59 -56.62 -61.41
CA ALA A 4 7.51 -58.05 -61.04
C ALA A 4 8.51 -58.26 -59.84
N ALA A 5 8.36 -59.18 -58.86
CA ALA A 5 8.65 -60.64 -58.86
C ALA A 5 10.00 -61.00 -59.55
N ALA A 6 10.96 -61.81 -59.03
CA ALA A 6 10.98 -62.88 -58.04
C ALA A 6 12.46 -63.34 -57.74
N LEU A 7 12.59 -64.46 -56.98
CA LEU A 7 13.70 -65.47 -56.95
C LEU A 7 14.92 -65.16 -56.03
N LEU A 8 15.48 -66.05 -55.17
CA LEU A 8 15.47 -67.52 -55.01
C LEU A 8 15.83 -68.00 -53.59
N LEU A 9 15.52 -69.28 -53.37
CA LEU A 9 15.66 -70.13 -52.18
C LEU A 9 17.10 -70.53 -51.78
N GLY A 10 17.32 -70.69 -50.46
CA GLY A 10 17.70 -71.97 -49.83
C GLY A 10 19.17 -72.40 -49.76
N ALA A 11 19.69 -72.57 -48.53
CA ALA A 11 20.52 -73.72 -48.12
C ALA A 11 20.76 -73.75 -46.59
N CYS A 12 20.45 -74.88 -45.96
CA CYS A 12 20.83 -75.23 -44.58
C CYS A 12 22.26 -75.82 -44.54
N GLY A 13 23.01 -75.57 -43.46
CA GLY A 13 24.29 -76.24 -43.22
C GLY A 13 25.00 -75.87 -41.91
N LYS A 14 24.57 -76.53 -40.82
CA LYS A 14 25.28 -77.01 -39.60
C LYS A 14 26.40 -76.23 -38.88
N ASP A 15 26.17 -76.14 -37.57
CA ASP A 15 27.06 -76.34 -36.41
C ASP A 15 28.28 -75.42 -36.21
N GLY A 16 28.14 -74.55 -35.21
CA GLY A 16 29.22 -73.81 -34.55
C GLY A 16 28.70 -73.14 -33.28
N SER A 17 28.82 -73.85 -32.16
CA SER A 17 28.58 -73.37 -30.79
C SER A 17 29.61 -72.30 -30.39
N GLU A 18 29.22 -71.46 -29.41
CA GLU A 18 30.04 -70.47 -28.67
C GLU A 18 30.37 -69.18 -29.42
N THR A 19 29.74 -68.04 -29.13
CA THR A 19 29.79 -67.38 -27.83
C THR A 19 28.65 -66.38 -27.71
N ALA A 20 27.85 -66.52 -26.66
CA ALA A 20 26.93 -65.49 -26.20
C ALA A 20 27.76 -64.29 -25.71
N LYS A 21 27.94 -63.30 -26.58
CA LYS A 21 28.46 -61.99 -26.19
C LYS A 21 27.35 -61.31 -25.38
N ALA A 22 27.48 -61.42 -24.06
CA ALA A 22 26.66 -60.67 -23.11
C ALA A 22 26.63 -59.21 -23.54
N ALA A 23 25.42 -58.73 -23.85
CA ALA A 23 25.17 -57.32 -24.03
C ALA A 23 25.46 -56.65 -22.68
N GLN A 24 26.59 -55.93 -22.60
CA GLN A 24 26.83 -54.96 -21.55
C GLN A 24 25.67 -53.97 -21.57
N GLN A 25 24.77 -54.08 -20.58
CA GLN A 25 23.80 -53.05 -20.28
C GLN A 25 24.59 -51.78 -19.98
N ALA A 26 24.42 -50.77 -20.82
CA ALA A 26 24.86 -49.43 -20.51
C ALA A 26 24.24 -49.04 -19.16
N THR A 27 25.06 -48.97 -18.13
CA THR A 27 24.66 -48.53 -16.80
C THR A 27 24.11 -47.12 -16.94
N ASP A 28 22.81 -46.93 -16.76
CA ASP A 28 22.17 -45.62 -16.80
C ASP A 28 22.89 -44.74 -15.73
N PRO A 29 23.58 -43.65 -16.11
CA PRO A 29 24.40 -42.86 -15.19
C PRO A 29 23.56 -42.22 -14.05
N SER A 30 22.23 -42.28 -14.17
CA SER A 30 21.28 -41.81 -13.17
C SER A 30 20.91 -42.85 -12.11
N VAL A 31 21.32 -44.12 -12.21
CA VAL A 31 20.95 -45.18 -11.27
C VAL A 31 22.16 -45.64 -10.45
N VAL A 32 22.01 -45.67 -9.12
CA VAL A 32 23.01 -46.19 -8.19
C VAL A 32 22.42 -47.33 -7.37
N VAL A 33 23.16 -48.44 -7.30
CA VAL A 33 22.85 -49.58 -6.42
C VAL A 33 23.59 -49.36 -5.11
N ALA A 34 22.86 -49.15 -4.02
CA ALA A 34 23.44 -48.88 -2.72
C ALA A 34 24.03 -50.18 -2.10
N PRO A 35 25.30 -50.18 -1.67
CA PRO A 35 25.88 -51.27 -0.89
C PRO A 35 25.07 -51.52 0.41
N PRO A 36 24.99 -52.77 0.91
CA PRO A 36 24.20 -53.11 2.09
C PRO A 36 24.56 -52.28 3.35
N THR A 37 25.82 -51.86 3.45
CA THR A 37 26.34 -51.01 4.53
C THR A 37 25.82 -49.57 4.49
N LEU A 38 25.51 -49.06 3.29
CA LEU A 38 24.95 -47.73 3.08
C LEU A 38 23.43 -47.74 3.17
N THR A 39 22.75 -48.76 2.66
CA THR A 39 21.29 -48.90 2.74
C THR A 39 20.77 -48.81 4.18
N ALA A 40 21.52 -49.34 5.16
CA ALA A 40 21.17 -49.26 6.59
C ALA A 40 21.26 -47.84 7.20
N ARG A 41 21.90 -46.89 6.52
CA ARG A 41 22.08 -45.48 6.96
C ARG A 41 21.21 -44.49 6.19
N LEU A 42 20.52 -44.96 5.14
CA LEU A 42 19.59 -44.14 4.37
C LEU A 42 18.23 -44.12 5.06
N LYS A 43 17.65 -42.92 5.18
CA LYS A 43 16.24 -42.79 5.53
C LYS A 43 15.46 -42.42 4.29
N VAL A 44 14.42 -43.18 4.02
CA VAL A 44 13.49 -42.92 2.91
C VAL A 44 12.14 -42.52 3.50
N ALA A 45 11.54 -41.48 2.94
CA ALA A 45 10.18 -41.06 3.26
C ALA A 45 9.41 -40.72 1.98
N PRO A 46 8.08 -40.88 1.96
CA PRO A 46 7.27 -40.45 0.82
C PRO A 46 7.28 -38.93 0.70
N VAL A 47 7.27 -38.41 -0.54
CA VAL A 47 7.05 -36.98 -0.80
C VAL A 47 5.68 -36.58 -0.27
N GLY A 48 5.69 -35.76 0.78
CA GLY A 48 4.50 -35.24 1.44
C GLY A 48 4.01 -33.91 0.87
N GLN A 49 2.77 -33.56 1.19
CA GLN A 49 2.26 -32.21 1.00
C GLN A 49 2.34 -31.44 2.31
N GLN A 50 2.77 -30.18 2.22
CA GLN A 50 2.76 -29.26 3.34
C GLN A 50 2.23 -27.92 2.88
N ALA A 51 1.52 -27.22 3.77
CA ALA A 51 1.11 -25.85 3.54
C ALA A 51 2.36 -24.96 3.62
N VAL A 52 2.78 -24.42 2.47
CA VAL A 52 3.92 -23.52 2.37
C VAL A 52 3.41 -22.13 2.04
N SER A 53 3.89 -21.14 2.80
CA SER A 53 3.74 -19.73 2.47
C SER A 53 5.04 -19.23 1.86
N GLU A 54 4.92 -18.61 0.70
CA GLU A 54 5.98 -17.79 0.11
C GLU A 54 6.04 -16.44 0.81
N ARG A 55 7.26 -15.95 1.08
CA ARG A 55 7.51 -14.61 1.61
C ARG A 55 7.90 -13.68 0.47
N LEU A 56 7.03 -12.72 0.18
CA LEU A 56 7.29 -11.71 -0.83
C LEU A 56 7.96 -10.49 -0.19
N ARG A 57 9.15 -10.14 -0.68
CA ARG A 57 9.86 -8.91 -0.29
C ARG A 57 9.49 -7.79 -1.23
N VAL A 58 8.87 -6.74 -0.70
CA VAL A 58 8.28 -5.64 -1.46
C VAL A 58 8.90 -4.32 -1.00
N PRO A 59 9.47 -3.51 -1.90
CA PRO A 59 9.93 -2.17 -1.55
C PRO A 59 8.72 -1.28 -1.25
N GLY A 60 8.88 -0.40 -0.27
CA GLY A 60 7.85 0.55 0.10
C GLY A 60 8.39 1.78 0.80
N GLN A 61 7.47 2.63 1.22
CA GLN A 61 7.78 3.83 1.97
C GLN A 61 6.67 4.11 2.98
N ILE A 62 7.02 4.85 4.02
CA ILE A 62 6.08 5.37 4.99
C ILE A 62 5.41 6.59 4.38
N ASP A 63 4.08 6.64 4.42
CA ASP A 63 3.28 7.74 3.93
C ASP A 63 2.32 8.23 5.02
N PHE A 64 1.74 9.40 4.79
CA PHE A 64 0.69 9.89 5.66
C PHE A 64 -0.57 9.04 5.53
N ASP A 65 -1.35 8.97 6.61
CA ASP A 65 -2.74 8.55 6.50
C ASP A 65 -3.53 9.70 5.85
N ASP A 66 -3.94 9.52 4.59
CA ASP A 66 -4.67 10.55 3.82
C ASP A 66 -5.95 11.02 4.53
N GLN A 67 -6.56 10.19 5.40
CA GLN A 67 -7.74 10.57 6.17
C GLN A 67 -7.41 11.48 7.36
N ARG A 68 -6.13 11.59 7.71
CA ARG A 68 -5.61 12.35 8.86
C ARG A 68 -4.70 13.50 8.45
N VAL A 69 -4.73 13.88 7.17
CA VAL A 69 -4.01 15.04 6.62
C VAL A 69 -5.00 16.10 6.20
N ALA A 70 -4.71 17.34 6.59
CA ALA A 70 -5.41 18.51 6.08
C ALA A 70 -4.43 19.45 5.40
N ARG A 71 -4.77 19.83 4.17
CA ARG A 71 -4.14 20.93 3.45
C ARG A 71 -4.88 22.20 3.80
N ILE A 72 -4.23 23.08 4.54
CA ILE A 72 -4.79 24.34 5.01
C ILE A 72 -4.45 25.42 4.00
N GLY A 73 -5.48 25.97 3.35
CA GLY A 73 -5.36 27.07 2.40
C GLY A 73 -5.86 28.40 2.93
N ALA A 74 -5.75 29.44 2.11
CA ALA A 74 -6.40 30.72 2.38
C ALA A 74 -7.91 30.64 2.13
N SER A 75 -8.73 31.36 2.88
CA SER A 75 -10.17 31.51 2.58
C SER A 75 -10.48 32.73 1.71
N VAL A 76 -9.54 33.69 1.67
CA VAL A 76 -9.65 34.96 0.93
C VAL A 76 -8.32 35.30 0.30
N THR A 77 -8.35 36.11 -0.74
CA THR A 77 -7.12 36.68 -1.30
C THR A 77 -6.52 37.69 -0.32
N GLY A 78 -5.24 37.57 -0.01
CA GLY A 78 -4.59 38.44 0.96
C GLY A 78 -3.08 38.32 0.99
N ARG A 79 -2.44 39.32 1.60
CA ARG A 79 -0.99 39.31 1.84
C ARG A 79 -0.68 38.77 3.23
N VAL A 80 0.23 37.81 3.32
CA VAL A 80 0.66 37.21 4.58
C VAL A 80 1.39 38.26 5.42
N THR A 81 0.82 38.65 6.55
CA THR A 81 1.42 39.64 7.47
C THR A 81 2.30 38.96 8.51
N GLU A 82 1.83 37.84 9.04
CA GLU A 82 2.49 37.08 10.10
C GLU A 82 2.38 35.57 9.86
N LEU A 83 3.46 34.87 10.20
CA LEU A 83 3.52 33.42 10.25
C LEU A 83 3.75 33.03 11.70
N LEU A 84 2.78 32.31 12.26
CA LEU A 84 2.80 31.90 13.67
C LEU A 84 3.24 30.45 13.82
N ALA A 85 2.95 29.61 12.82
CA ALA A 85 3.31 28.20 12.82
C ALA A 85 4.60 27.88 12.05
N VAL A 86 5.37 26.93 12.58
CA VAL A 86 6.62 26.44 12.00
C VAL A 86 6.52 24.93 11.68
N PRO A 87 7.12 24.43 10.59
CA PRO A 87 7.21 22.99 10.35
C PRO A 87 7.80 22.24 11.55
N GLY A 88 7.18 21.11 11.92
CA GLY A 88 7.50 20.31 13.10
C GLY A 88 6.73 20.70 14.36
N GLN A 89 6.05 21.85 14.38
CA GLN A 89 5.25 22.29 15.52
C GLN A 89 3.94 21.49 15.63
N GLN A 90 3.56 21.14 16.87
CA GLN A 90 2.24 20.59 17.17
C GLN A 90 1.21 21.72 17.29
N VAL A 91 0.06 21.52 16.67
CA VAL A 91 -1.06 22.46 16.63
C VAL A 91 -2.36 21.73 16.94
N LYS A 92 -3.30 22.42 17.55
CA LYS A 92 -4.66 21.95 17.78
C LYS A 92 -5.59 22.53 16.71
N ALA A 93 -6.71 21.84 16.47
CA ALA A 93 -7.78 22.39 15.63
C ALA A 93 -8.21 23.77 16.15
N GLY A 94 -8.24 24.76 15.26
CA GLY A 94 -8.54 26.15 15.57
C GLY A 94 -7.33 27.05 15.87
N ASP A 95 -6.13 26.49 16.05
CA ASP A 95 -4.92 27.29 16.25
C ASP A 95 -4.61 28.12 14.99
N ILE A 96 -4.18 29.36 15.20
CA ILE A 96 -3.84 30.28 14.10
C ILE A 96 -2.44 29.95 13.60
N LEU A 97 -2.33 29.59 12.32
CA LEU A 97 -1.08 29.25 11.65
C LEU A 97 -0.44 30.48 10.99
N ALA A 98 -1.26 31.35 10.41
CA ALA A 98 -0.83 32.58 9.76
C ALA A 98 -1.94 33.64 9.81
N GLN A 99 -1.55 34.89 9.57
CA GLN A 99 -2.48 36.01 9.40
C GLN A 99 -2.33 36.61 8.01
N LEU A 100 -3.46 36.86 7.36
CA LEU A 100 -3.55 37.45 6.04
C LEU A 100 -4.22 38.82 6.14
N HIS A 101 -3.64 39.84 5.52
CA HIS A 101 -4.31 41.11 5.30
C HIS A 101 -5.03 41.09 3.95
N SER A 102 -6.36 41.11 3.97
CA SER A 102 -7.22 41.04 2.79
C SER A 102 -8.00 42.34 2.60
N THR A 103 -7.81 42.97 1.43
CA THR A 103 -8.59 44.15 1.03
C THR A 103 -10.04 43.78 0.75
N GLU A 104 -10.28 42.62 0.13
CA GLU A 104 -11.61 42.08 -0.17
C GLU A 104 -12.42 41.80 1.11
N LEU A 105 -11.78 41.27 2.15
CA LEU A 105 -12.45 41.11 3.44
C LEU A 105 -12.88 42.46 4.03
N GLY A 106 -12.02 43.48 3.90
CA GLY A 106 -12.33 44.84 4.33
C GLY A 106 -13.53 45.45 3.59
N THR A 107 -13.62 45.25 2.27
CA THR A 107 -14.77 45.75 1.49
C THR A 107 -16.08 45.03 1.85
N ALA A 108 -16.02 43.71 2.09
CA ALA A 108 -17.17 42.93 2.55
C ALA A 108 -17.63 43.35 3.96
N GLN A 109 -16.69 43.62 4.87
CA GLN A 109 -17.01 44.15 6.21
C GLN A 109 -17.69 45.51 6.15
N LEU A 110 -17.19 46.42 5.30
CA LEU A 110 -17.80 47.73 5.08
C LEU A 110 -19.22 47.60 4.52
N ALA A 111 -19.43 46.68 3.56
CA ALA A 111 -20.75 46.42 2.99
C ALA A 111 -21.75 45.91 4.06
N TYR A 112 -21.32 45.00 4.94
CA TYR A 112 -22.12 44.55 6.08
C TYR A 112 -22.50 45.69 7.02
N GLN A 113 -21.55 46.55 7.39
CA GLN A 113 -21.84 47.69 8.27
C GLN A 113 -22.82 48.68 7.65
N LYS A 114 -22.68 48.95 6.34
CA LYS A 114 -23.63 49.79 5.61
C LYS A 114 -25.04 49.18 5.63
N ALA A 115 -25.16 47.88 5.38
CA ALA A 115 -26.45 47.18 5.41
C ALA A 115 -27.08 47.21 6.81
N VAL A 116 -26.29 47.02 7.87
CA VAL A 116 -26.75 47.10 9.26
C VAL A 116 -27.25 48.51 9.60
N ALA A 117 -26.50 49.55 9.23
CA ALA A 117 -26.91 50.94 9.44
C ALA A 117 -28.20 51.28 8.68
N GLN A 118 -28.34 50.77 7.45
CA GLN A 118 -29.54 50.96 6.64
C GLN A 118 -30.76 50.26 7.26
N ARG A 119 -30.61 49.00 7.70
CA ARG A 119 -31.65 48.27 8.42
C ARG A 119 -32.10 49.03 9.67
N ASP A 120 -31.17 49.57 10.46
CA ASP A 120 -31.49 50.30 11.68
C ASP A 120 -32.23 51.61 11.40
N LEU A 121 -31.86 52.31 10.33
CA LEU A 121 -32.59 53.47 9.83
C LEU A 121 -34.03 53.10 9.45
N GLN A 122 -34.22 52.04 8.65
CA GLN A 122 -35.55 51.61 8.23
C GLN A 122 -36.39 51.06 9.38
N ALA A 123 -35.77 50.39 10.36
CA ALA A 123 -36.46 49.90 11.56
C ALA A 123 -37.03 51.07 12.36
N ARG A 124 -36.24 52.12 12.59
CA ARG A 124 -36.72 53.35 13.27
C ARG A 124 -37.79 54.08 12.46
N ALA A 125 -37.69 54.07 11.13
CA ALA A 125 -38.71 54.65 10.25
C ALA A 125 -40.04 53.90 10.35
N LEU A 126 -40.01 52.57 10.36
CA LEU A 126 -41.18 51.74 10.56
C LEU A 126 -41.83 51.97 11.93
N GLU A 127 -41.04 52.04 13.01
CA GLU A 127 -41.57 52.33 14.34
C GLU A 127 -42.26 53.70 14.41
N ARG A 128 -41.67 54.73 13.78
CA ARG A 128 -42.33 56.04 13.64
C ARG A 128 -43.62 55.97 12.83
N ALA A 129 -43.63 55.22 11.72
CA ALA A 129 -44.82 55.06 10.90
C ALA A 129 -45.95 54.34 11.66
N LYS A 130 -45.64 53.32 12.47
CA LYS A 130 -46.62 52.66 13.36
C LYS A 130 -47.25 53.64 14.34
N ALA A 131 -46.45 54.49 14.98
CA ALA A 131 -46.93 55.50 15.92
C ALA A 131 -47.82 56.56 15.24
N LEU A 132 -47.44 57.01 14.03
CA LEU A 132 -48.21 57.99 13.26
C LEU A 132 -49.53 57.41 12.71
N LEU A 133 -49.54 56.14 12.32
CA LEU A 133 -50.77 55.45 11.90
C LEU A 133 -51.73 55.30 13.08
N ALA A 134 -51.23 54.96 14.27
CA ALA A 134 -52.04 54.88 15.49
C ALA A 134 -52.64 56.23 15.91
N ALA A 135 -52.07 57.33 15.44
CA ALA A 135 -52.58 58.68 15.62
C ALA A 135 -53.39 59.19 14.40
N ASP A 136 -53.74 58.31 13.45
CA ASP A 136 -54.47 58.62 12.20
C ASP A 136 -53.82 59.73 11.32
N VAL A 137 -52.50 59.92 11.41
CA VAL A 137 -51.75 60.95 10.66
C VAL A 137 -51.34 60.48 9.26
N ILE A 138 -51.11 59.17 9.07
CA ILE A 138 -50.70 58.57 7.80
C ILE A 138 -51.66 57.46 7.37
N GLY A 139 -51.67 57.12 6.08
CA GLY A 139 -52.45 55.98 5.56
C GLY A 139 -51.73 54.63 5.67
N SER A 140 -52.49 53.53 5.59
CA SER A 140 -51.98 52.15 5.63
C SER A 140 -50.96 51.84 4.52
N ALA A 141 -51.10 52.46 3.34
CA ALA A 141 -50.16 52.32 2.23
C ALA A 141 -48.74 52.81 2.58
N GLU A 142 -48.61 53.88 3.37
CA GLU A 142 -47.31 54.37 3.82
C GLU A 142 -46.67 53.41 4.83
N LEU A 143 -47.46 52.83 5.75
CA LEU A 143 -46.96 51.78 6.66
C LEU A 143 -46.47 50.57 5.87
N GLN A 144 -47.27 50.07 4.91
CA GLN A 144 -46.91 48.95 4.04
C GLN A 144 -45.59 49.21 3.31
N LYS A 145 -45.40 50.43 2.79
CA LYS A 145 -44.14 50.84 2.15
C LYS A 145 -42.95 50.75 3.11
N ARG A 146 -43.07 51.26 4.34
CA ARG A 146 -42.00 51.17 5.35
C ARG A 146 -41.69 49.73 5.77
N GLN A 147 -42.70 48.86 5.83
CA GLN A 147 -42.51 47.44 6.07
C GLN A 147 -41.70 46.78 4.96
N SER A 148 -42.03 47.06 3.69
CA SER A 148 -41.27 46.57 2.54
C SER A 148 -39.83 47.09 2.53
N GLU A 149 -39.62 48.38 2.81
CA GLU A 149 -38.28 48.99 2.91
C GLU A 149 -37.42 48.31 4.00
N LEU A 150 -38.01 48.02 5.16
CA LEU A 150 -37.32 47.27 6.23
C LEU A 150 -37.01 45.83 5.81
N ALA A 151 -37.97 45.13 5.19
CA ALA A 151 -37.78 43.75 4.74
C ALA A 151 -36.64 43.65 3.70
N MET A 152 -36.56 44.60 2.77
CA MET A 152 -35.44 44.71 1.82
C MET A 152 -34.11 44.93 2.55
N ALA A 153 -34.05 45.87 3.48
CA ALA A 153 -32.82 46.15 4.24
C ALA A 153 -32.39 44.95 5.12
N GLN A 154 -33.33 44.16 5.63
CA GLN A 154 -33.04 42.91 6.35
C GLN A 154 -32.43 41.86 5.41
N ALA A 155 -32.97 41.73 4.20
CA ALA A 155 -32.42 40.82 3.19
C ALA A 155 -30.99 41.21 2.79
N GLU A 156 -30.69 42.51 2.66
CA GLU A 156 -29.33 43.01 2.39
C GLU A 156 -28.34 42.66 3.51
N VAL A 157 -28.76 42.78 4.78
CA VAL A 157 -27.93 42.34 5.91
C VAL A 157 -27.64 40.85 5.84
N GLN A 158 -28.65 40.03 5.52
CA GLN A 158 -28.48 38.59 5.42
C GLN A 158 -27.51 38.21 4.29
N ALA A 159 -27.65 38.84 3.12
CA ALA A 159 -26.73 38.65 1.99
C ALA A 159 -25.28 39.01 2.36
N ALA A 160 -25.07 40.11 3.08
CA ALA A 160 -23.74 40.51 3.54
C ALA A 160 -23.16 39.55 4.60
N VAL A 161 -23.99 38.99 5.49
CA VAL A 161 -23.59 37.95 6.45
C VAL A 161 -23.15 36.68 5.73
N ASP A 162 -23.91 36.24 4.73
CA ASP A 162 -23.60 35.02 3.99
C ASP A 162 -22.31 35.18 3.18
N GLN A 163 -22.07 36.36 2.59
CA GLN A 163 -20.79 36.68 1.93
C GLN A 163 -19.60 36.58 2.88
N LEU A 164 -19.70 37.16 4.09
CA LEU A 164 -18.63 37.07 5.09
C LEU A 164 -18.41 35.62 5.57
N ARG A 165 -19.46 34.80 5.65
CA ARG A 165 -19.34 33.39 6.02
C ARG A 165 -18.60 32.59 4.95
N VAL A 166 -18.87 32.84 3.67
CA VAL A 166 -18.14 32.21 2.54
C VAL A 166 -16.65 32.57 2.60
N MET A 167 -16.32 33.79 3.03
CA MET A 167 -14.95 34.27 3.25
C MET A 167 -14.28 33.68 4.52
N GLY A 168 -14.94 32.77 5.24
CA GLY A 168 -14.40 32.10 6.42
C GLY A 168 -14.55 32.88 7.73
N VAL A 169 -15.34 33.96 7.76
CA VAL A 169 -15.60 34.69 9.01
C VAL A 169 -16.53 33.89 9.91
N SER A 170 -16.07 33.55 11.11
CA SER A 170 -16.86 32.79 12.07
C SER A 170 -18.07 33.59 12.60
N PRO A 171 -19.18 32.93 12.99
CA PRO A 171 -20.32 33.60 13.63
C PRO A 171 -19.94 34.38 14.89
N ALA A 172 -18.97 33.89 15.67
CA ALA A 172 -18.46 34.56 16.86
C ALA A 172 -17.73 35.87 16.50
N THR A 173 -17.00 35.89 15.38
CA THR A 173 -16.34 37.09 14.85
C THR A 173 -17.38 38.10 14.35
N LEU A 174 -18.41 37.64 13.62
CA LEU A 174 -19.52 38.49 13.17
C LEU A 174 -20.26 39.17 14.34
N ALA A 175 -20.47 38.44 15.44
CA ALA A 175 -21.10 39.01 16.64
C ALA A 175 -20.27 40.15 17.25
N LYS A 176 -18.93 40.02 17.29
CA LYS A 176 -18.01 41.07 17.77
C LYS A 176 -17.91 42.25 16.80
N MET A 177 -18.13 42.04 15.50
CA MET A 177 -18.13 43.12 14.50
C MET A 177 -19.31 44.08 14.68
N ARG A 178 -20.46 43.62 15.21
CA ARG A 178 -21.58 44.52 15.57
C ARG A 178 -21.21 45.56 16.62
N THR A 179 -20.20 45.29 17.44
CA THR A 179 -19.74 46.19 18.51
C THR A 179 -18.52 47.04 18.11
N GLY A 180 -18.12 47.06 16.84
CA GLY A 180 -17.21 48.09 16.30
C GLY A 180 -15.78 47.66 15.97
N GLY A 181 -15.43 46.37 16.01
CA GLY A 181 -14.11 45.90 15.57
C GLY A 181 -14.07 45.58 14.07
N MET A 182 -13.47 46.44 13.24
CA MET A 182 -13.05 46.08 11.88
C MET A 182 -11.59 45.66 11.89
N SER A 183 -11.32 44.48 11.34
CA SER A 183 -9.96 44.04 11.08
C SER A 183 -9.96 43.34 9.73
N SER A 184 -9.21 43.90 8.79
CA SER A 184 -8.95 43.28 7.47
C SER A 184 -8.00 42.09 7.56
N ILE A 185 -7.83 41.54 8.77
CA ILE A 185 -7.00 40.38 9.06
C ILE A 185 -7.88 39.13 9.02
N SER A 186 -7.56 38.22 8.11
CA SER A 186 -8.12 36.88 8.04
C SER A 186 -7.12 35.88 8.64
N PRO A 187 -7.47 35.19 9.74
CA PRO A 187 -6.63 34.14 10.30
C PRO A 187 -6.72 32.86 9.45
N VAL A 188 -5.57 32.26 9.17
CA VAL A 188 -5.47 30.90 8.62
C VAL A 188 -5.40 29.96 9.81
N VAL A 189 -6.42 29.13 10.00
CA VAL A 189 -6.54 28.25 11.16
C VAL A 189 -6.35 26.78 10.79
N ALA A 190 -5.80 26.00 11.73
CA ALA A 190 -5.72 24.56 11.56
C ALA A 190 -7.12 23.91 11.59
N SER A 191 -7.46 23.11 10.57
CA SER A 191 -8.75 22.39 10.54
C SER A 191 -8.74 21.10 11.35
N LEU A 192 -7.56 20.57 11.69
CA LEU A 192 -7.37 19.39 12.55
C LEU A 192 -6.18 19.58 13.48
N SER A 193 -6.17 18.80 14.56
CA SER A 193 -5.03 18.72 15.49
C SER A 193 -3.96 17.79 14.93
N GLY A 194 -2.70 18.20 14.96
CA GLY A 194 -1.61 17.40 14.42
C GLY A 194 -0.28 18.13 14.44
N THR A 195 0.63 17.73 13.56
CA THR A 195 1.93 18.37 13.36
C THR A 195 1.92 19.10 12.02
N VAL A 196 2.49 20.31 11.98
CA VAL A 196 2.72 21.04 10.72
C VAL A 196 3.84 20.33 9.97
N VAL A 197 3.51 19.58 8.92
CA VAL A 197 4.50 18.79 8.17
C VAL A 197 5.12 19.58 7.02
N GLU A 198 4.39 20.58 6.53
CA GLU A 198 4.87 21.41 5.42
C GLU A 198 4.33 22.83 5.54
N ARG A 199 5.14 23.81 5.12
CA ARG A 199 4.76 25.22 4.95
C ARG A 199 5.25 25.69 3.58
N LYS A 200 4.32 26.05 2.70
CA LYS A 200 4.60 26.51 1.33
C LYS A 200 4.50 28.03 1.15
N VAL A 201 4.44 28.77 2.26
CA VAL A 201 4.20 30.21 2.26
C VAL A 201 5.28 30.97 3.01
N THR A 202 5.58 32.19 2.55
CA THR A 202 6.51 33.11 3.19
C THR A 202 5.81 34.41 3.59
N ARG A 203 6.30 35.07 4.65
CA ARG A 203 5.81 36.37 5.08
C ARG A 203 5.94 37.40 3.94
N GLY A 204 4.89 38.18 3.69
CA GLY A 204 4.83 39.17 2.62
C GLY A 204 4.30 38.63 1.29
N GLN A 205 4.19 37.32 1.11
CA GLN A 205 3.62 36.71 -0.09
C GLN A 205 2.11 36.98 -0.18
N VAL A 206 1.61 37.16 -1.40
CA VAL A 206 0.17 37.24 -1.69
C VAL A 206 -0.32 35.84 -2.04
N VAL A 207 -1.46 35.44 -1.45
CA VAL A 207 -2.04 34.10 -1.58
C VAL A 207 -3.52 34.17 -1.96
N GLN A 208 -4.05 33.11 -2.55
CA GLN A 208 -5.43 32.99 -3.05
C GLN A 208 -6.15 31.74 -2.50
N PRO A 209 -7.50 31.66 -2.59
CA PRO A 209 -8.30 30.57 -1.99
C PRO A 209 -8.04 29.13 -2.47
N ALA A 210 -7.14 28.90 -3.42
CA ALA A 210 -6.72 27.57 -3.87
C ALA A 210 -5.30 27.19 -3.38
N ASP A 211 -4.56 28.14 -2.81
CA ASP A 211 -3.18 27.91 -2.41
C ASP A 211 -3.12 27.12 -1.11
N ALA A 212 -2.52 25.93 -1.13
CA ALA A 212 -2.20 25.18 0.07
C ALA A 212 -1.01 25.82 0.78
N LEU A 213 -1.26 26.49 1.91
CA LEU A 213 -0.25 27.23 2.67
C LEU A 213 0.50 26.35 3.66
N PHE A 214 -0.25 25.47 4.34
CA PHE A 214 0.28 24.52 5.32
C PHE A 214 -0.31 23.13 5.07
N THR A 215 0.47 22.11 5.40
CA THR A 215 -0.04 20.75 5.52
C THR A 215 0.09 20.37 6.99
N VAL A 216 -1.04 19.99 7.61
CA VAL A 216 -1.09 19.50 8.99
C VAL A 216 -1.49 18.03 8.94
N ALA A 217 -0.73 17.18 9.60
CA ALA A 217 -0.99 15.75 9.65
C ALA A 217 -0.95 15.22 11.09
N ASP A 218 -1.88 14.34 11.44
CA ASP A 218 -1.75 13.53 12.65
C ASP A 218 -0.82 12.34 12.34
N LEU A 219 0.39 12.38 12.90
CA LEU A 219 1.44 11.39 12.70
C LEU A 219 1.40 10.23 13.71
N SER A 220 0.38 10.19 14.59
CA SER A 220 0.23 9.10 15.57
C SER A 220 -0.02 7.75 14.92
N ARG A 221 -0.51 7.74 13.68
CA ARG A 221 -0.59 6.58 12.80
C ARG A 221 -0.11 6.95 11.41
N VAL A 222 0.55 6.01 10.76
CA VAL A 222 1.12 6.18 9.43
C VAL A 222 0.75 4.99 8.56
N TRP A 223 0.75 5.20 7.25
CA TRP A 223 0.64 4.10 6.31
C TRP A 223 2.03 3.67 5.88
N VAL A 224 2.19 2.38 5.61
CA VAL A 224 3.34 1.88 4.86
C VAL A 224 2.81 1.38 3.53
N VAL A 225 3.29 2.01 2.48
CA VAL A 225 2.83 1.81 1.11
C VAL A 225 3.89 1.00 0.38
N GLY A 226 3.54 -0.22 -0.04
CA GLY A 226 4.40 -1.11 -0.81
C GLY A 226 3.99 -1.16 -2.28
N GLN A 227 4.95 -1.43 -3.16
CA GLN A 227 4.70 -1.60 -4.59
C GLN A 227 4.98 -3.04 -5.02
N VAL A 228 3.91 -3.84 -5.16
CA VAL A 228 3.98 -5.26 -5.51
C VAL A 228 4.09 -5.42 -7.03
N PRO A 229 5.10 -6.11 -7.57
CA PRO A 229 5.16 -6.42 -9.00
C PRO A 229 3.90 -7.13 -9.52
N GLU A 230 3.45 -6.79 -10.73
CA GLU A 230 2.22 -7.33 -11.34
C GLU A 230 2.15 -8.87 -11.33
N ASN A 231 3.28 -9.56 -11.54
CA ASN A 231 3.36 -11.03 -11.52
C ASN A 231 3.17 -11.64 -10.12
N ALA A 232 3.41 -10.89 -9.05
CA ALA A 232 3.27 -11.33 -7.67
C ALA A 232 1.95 -10.87 -7.03
N ALA A 233 1.22 -9.95 -7.67
CA ALA A 233 -0.06 -9.42 -7.18
C ALA A 233 -1.11 -10.50 -6.84
N PRO A 234 -1.26 -11.62 -7.59
CA PRO A 234 -2.25 -12.67 -7.25
C PRO A 234 -2.03 -13.35 -5.89
N LEU A 235 -0.80 -13.29 -5.36
CA LEU A 235 -0.42 -13.87 -4.07
C LEU A 235 -0.77 -12.97 -2.89
N VAL A 236 -1.07 -11.69 -3.17
CA VAL A 236 -1.28 -10.65 -2.16
C VAL A 236 -2.77 -10.32 -2.03
N ARG A 237 -3.28 -10.35 -0.81
CA ARG A 237 -4.68 -10.04 -0.47
C ARG A 237 -4.77 -9.28 0.84
N ALA A 238 -5.79 -8.42 0.95
CA ALA A 238 -6.10 -7.76 2.21
C ALA A 238 -6.31 -8.80 3.35
N GLY A 239 -5.88 -8.42 4.55
CA GLY A 239 -5.90 -9.24 5.77
C GLY A 239 -4.64 -10.08 6.01
N GLN A 240 -3.71 -10.17 5.04
CA GLN A 240 -2.43 -10.85 5.25
C GLN A 240 -1.57 -10.15 6.29
N ALA A 241 -0.81 -10.94 7.06
CA ALA A 241 0.22 -10.42 7.95
C ALA A 241 1.39 -9.89 7.11
N VAL A 242 1.92 -8.75 7.54
CA VAL A 242 3.09 -8.13 6.93
C VAL A 242 4.07 -7.75 8.00
N GLU A 243 5.33 -8.15 7.83
CA GLU A 243 6.44 -7.68 8.63
C GLU A 243 7.11 -6.50 7.90
N ILE A 244 7.35 -5.42 8.61
CA ILE A 244 7.83 -4.17 8.06
C ILE A 244 9.21 -3.91 8.66
N GLU A 245 10.19 -3.83 7.78
CA GLU A 245 11.56 -3.46 8.10
C GLU A 245 11.80 -2.02 7.66
N THR A 246 12.32 -1.19 8.55
CA THR A 246 12.70 0.19 8.24
C THR A 246 14.18 0.40 8.54
N GLY A 247 14.79 1.42 7.94
CA GLY A 247 16.18 1.79 8.22
C GLY A 247 16.38 2.44 9.61
N ALA A 248 15.31 2.66 10.38
CA ALA A 248 15.38 3.24 11.71
C ALA A 248 15.68 2.16 12.78
N PRO A 249 16.44 2.48 13.84
CA PRO A 249 16.61 1.58 14.97
C PRO A 249 15.25 1.42 15.69
N GLY A 250 14.62 0.26 15.57
CA GLY A 250 13.27 0.08 16.12
C GLY A 250 12.65 -1.31 16.03
N GLY A 251 13.41 -2.33 15.62
CA GLY A 251 12.90 -3.70 15.54
C GLY A 251 11.92 -3.93 14.39
N ARG A 252 11.48 -5.19 14.27
CA ARG A 252 10.53 -5.64 13.25
C ARG A 252 9.13 -5.21 13.65
N ILE A 253 8.45 -4.48 12.78
CA ILE A 253 7.08 -4.01 13.03
C ILE A 253 6.13 -4.98 12.33
N VAL A 254 5.16 -5.51 13.05
CA VAL A 254 4.15 -6.41 12.46
C VAL A 254 2.86 -5.63 12.24
N GLY A 255 2.35 -5.69 11.02
CA GLY A 255 1.10 -5.07 10.60
C GLY A 255 0.20 -6.05 9.85
N LYS A 256 -0.91 -5.54 9.34
CA LYS A 256 -1.81 -6.26 8.45
C LYS A 256 -2.11 -5.43 7.23
N LEU A 257 -2.17 -6.09 6.09
CA LEU A 257 -2.52 -5.44 4.84
C LEU A 257 -3.99 -5.01 4.87
N ILE A 258 -4.23 -3.70 4.88
CA ILE A 258 -5.58 -3.12 4.95
C ILE A 258 -6.18 -2.92 3.56
N TRP A 259 -5.33 -2.78 2.54
CA TRP A 259 -5.78 -2.48 1.18
C TRP A 259 -4.77 -2.96 0.13
N VAL A 260 -5.31 -3.45 -0.98
CA VAL A 260 -4.60 -3.84 -2.20
C VAL A 260 -5.32 -3.14 -3.34
N SER A 261 -4.57 -2.47 -4.20
CA SER A 261 -5.12 -1.77 -5.37
C SER A 261 -5.70 -2.77 -6.37
N ASP A 262 -6.89 -2.51 -6.91
CA ASP A 262 -7.44 -3.22 -8.06
C ASP A 262 -6.87 -2.71 -9.40
N ILE A 263 -6.08 -1.64 -9.35
CA ILE A 263 -5.47 -0.98 -10.50
C ILE A 263 -3.96 -1.20 -10.46
N VAL A 264 -3.40 -1.61 -11.61
CA VAL A 264 -1.95 -1.67 -11.84
C VAL A 264 -1.46 -0.30 -12.32
N ASP A 265 -0.39 0.21 -11.72
CA ASP A 265 0.30 1.39 -12.22
C ASP A 265 1.02 1.03 -13.55
N PRO A 266 0.66 1.66 -14.68
CA PRO A 266 1.24 1.34 -15.98
C PRO A 266 2.71 1.77 -16.13
N GLN A 267 3.18 2.74 -15.34
CA GLN A 267 4.56 3.22 -15.39
C GLN A 267 5.50 2.26 -14.66
N THR A 268 5.10 1.80 -13.48
CA THR A 268 5.94 0.94 -12.64
C THR A 268 5.63 -0.55 -12.78
N ARG A 269 4.50 -0.91 -13.43
CA ARG A 269 3.99 -2.29 -13.51
C ARG A 269 3.82 -2.93 -12.13
N THR A 270 3.31 -2.14 -11.19
CA THR A 270 3.09 -2.58 -9.81
C THR A 270 1.65 -2.34 -9.34
N VAL A 271 1.26 -3.14 -8.35
CA VAL A 271 0.02 -3.00 -7.59
C VAL A 271 0.38 -2.43 -6.23
N THR A 272 -0.21 -1.28 -5.91
CA THR A 272 0.04 -0.64 -4.61
C THR A 272 -0.69 -1.38 -3.49
N VAL A 273 0.01 -1.61 -2.39
CA VAL A 273 -0.53 -2.23 -1.18
C VAL A 273 -0.29 -1.34 0.02
N ARG A 274 -1.19 -1.36 1.00
CA ARG A 274 -1.11 -0.51 2.20
C ARG A 274 -1.29 -1.32 3.47
N THR A 275 -0.50 -0.98 4.48
CA THR A 275 -0.67 -1.40 5.86
C THR A 275 -0.70 -0.18 6.76
N GLU A 276 -1.54 -0.20 7.79
CA GLU A 276 -1.57 0.82 8.84
C GLU A 276 -0.66 0.40 9.98
N VAL A 277 0.07 1.37 10.54
CA VAL A 277 1.02 1.16 11.63
C VAL A 277 0.83 2.24 12.69
N ASP A 278 0.76 1.83 13.95
CA ASP A 278 0.77 2.74 15.10
C ASP A 278 2.15 3.39 15.25
N ASN A 279 2.17 4.69 15.43
CA ASN A 279 3.38 5.53 15.50
C ASN A 279 3.29 6.52 16.67
N ALA A 280 2.89 6.02 17.85
CA ALA A 280 2.72 6.83 19.04
C ALA A 280 4.03 7.55 19.46
N GLU A 281 5.17 6.87 19.30
CA GLU A 281 6.51 7.41 19.61
C GLU A 281 7.08 8.31 18.51
N ARG A 282 6.40 8.40 17.35
CA ARG A 282 6.79 9.21 16.18
C ARG A 282 8.20 8.90 15.65
N THR A 283 8.64 7.66 15.80
CA THR A 283 9.91 7.16 15.27
C THR A 283 9.83 6.96 13.76
N LEU A 284 8.64 6.61 13.25
CA LEU A 284 8.35 6.49 11.83
C LEU A 284 8.04 7.86 11.24
N LYS A 285 8.84 8.28 10.28
CA LYS A 285 8.66 9.56 9.58
C LYS A 285 8.13 9.29 8.17
N PRO A 286 7.17 10.08 7.70
CA PRO A 286 6.76 10.06 6.29
C PRO A 286 7.96 10.22 5.35
N SER A 287 7.86 9.59 4.19
CA SER A 287 8.92 9.46 3.17
C SER A 287 10.13 8.62 3.59
N MET A 288 10.12 7.97 4.76
CA MET A 288 11.13 6.96 5.08
C MET A 288 10.93 5.71 4.23
N LEU A 289 12.04 5.12 3.78
CA LEU A 289 12.02 3.84 3.07
C LEU A 289 11.69 2.69 4.03
N ALA A 290 10.89 1.76 3.53
CA ALA A 290 10.50 0.55 4.23
C ALA A 290 10.57 -0.66 3.29
N THR A 291 10.75 -1.85 3.85
CA THR A 291 10.60 -3.12 3.15
C THR A 291 9.44 -3.87 3.81
N LEU A 292 8.48 -4.29 2.99
CA LEU A 292 7.37 -5.12 3.44
C LEU A 292 7.70 -6.58 3.10
N LEU A 293 7.64 -7.43 4.11
CA LEU A 293 7.73 -8.88 4.00
C LEU A 293 6.30 -9.43 4.15
N ILE A 294 5.67 -9.70 3.01
CA ILE A 294 4.28 -10.14 2.95
C ILE A 294 4.26 -11.67 2.90
N GLU A 295 3.57 -12.29 3.85
CA GLU A 295 3.36 -13.74 3.82
C GLU A 295 2.15 -14.07 2.95
N SER A 296 2.38 -14.83 1.88
CA SER A 296 1.31 -15.36 1.04
C SER A 296 0.45 -16.36 1.82
N ARG A 297 -0.78 -16.59 1.34
CA ARG A 297 -1.63 -17.61 1.94
C ARG A 297 -0.95 -18.98 1.82
N PRO A 298 -0.99 -19.82 2.88
CA PRO A 298 -0.43 -21.15 2.79
C PRO A 298 -1.13 -21.94 1.69
N GLU A 299 -0.35 -22.45 0.73
CA GLU A 299 -0.84 -23.36 -0.31
C GLU A 299 -0.28 -24.76 -0.07
N GLN A 300 -1.11 -25.78 -0.25
CA GLN A 300 -0.64 -27.16 -0.20
C GLN A 300 0.22 -27.43 -1.42
N ARG A 301 1.52 -27.63 -1.21
CA ARG A 301 2.48 -28.00 -2.25
C ARG A 301 3.22 -29.26 -1.85
N LEU A 302 3.67 -30.00 -2.86
CA LEU A 302 4.63 -31.08 -2.64
C LEU A 302 5.92 -30.46 -2.11
N VAL A 303 6.46 -31.01 -1.03
CA VAL A 303 7.68 -30.50 -0.40
C VAL A 303 8.68 -31.62 -0.24
N VAL A 304 9.96 -31.24 -0.28
CA VAL A 304 11.06 -32.11 0.11
C VAL A 304 11.86 -31.44 1.23
N PRO A 305 12.32 -32.18 2.25
CA PRO A 305 13.25 -31.64 3.23
C PRO A 305 14.51 -31.11 2.54
N THR A 306 15.08 -30.01 3.04
CA THR A 306 16.32 -29.44 2.48
C THR A 306 17.47 -30.47 2.50
N SER A 307 17.47 -31.38 3.49
CA SER A 307 18.45 -32.48 3.62
C SER A 307 18.37 -33.54 2.51
N ALA A 308 17.25 -33.64 1.81
CA ALA A 308 17.03 -34.59 0.71
C ALA A 308 17.63 -34.11 -0.62
N VAL A 309 17.97 -32.82 -0.73
CA VAL A 309 18.38 -32.18 -1.97
C VAL A 309 19.89 -32.34 -2.16
N VAL A 310 20.28 -32.90 -3.31
CA VAL A 310 21.67 -33.03 -3.73
C VAL A 310 21.92 -32.05 -4.87
N ARG A 311 22.92 -31.18 -4.72
CA ARG A 311 23.28 -30.20 -5.75
C ARG A 311 24.49 -30.66 -6.54
N GLU A 312 24.37 -30.69 -7.86
CA GLU A 312 25.43 -31.08 -8.80
C GLU A 312 25.36 -30.19 -10.03
N ASP A 313 26.50 -29.64 -10.47
CA ASP A 313 26.60 -28.73 -11.63
C ASP A 313 25.56 -27.60 -11.64
N ASN A 314 25.33 -27.02 -10.46
CA ASN A 314 24.37 -25.96 -10.22
C ASN A 314 22.90 -26.34 -10.51
N ARG A 315 22.58 -27.65 -10.50
CA ARG A 315 21.22 -28.20 -10.60
C ARG A 315 20.87 -28.97 -9.32
N ASP A 316 19.59 -28.95 -8.98
CA ASP A 316 19.05 -29.65 -7.82
C ASP A 316 18.54 -31.03 -8.24
N TYR A 317 18.91 -32.05 -7.47
CA TYR A 317 18.51 -33.44 -7.68
C TYR A 317 17.99 -34.05 -6.38
N VAL A 318 17.15 -35.07 -6.51
CA VAL A 318 16.67 -35.89 -5.39
C VAL A 318 16.78 -37.36 -5.77
N PHE A 319 17.21 -38.20 -4.84
CA PHE A 319 17.22 -39.64 -5.05
C PHE A 319 15.84 -40.24 -4.78
N VAL A 320 15.26 -40.84 -5.82
CA VAL A 320 14.00 -41.60 -5.73
C VAL A 320 14.33 -43.09 -5.62
N GLN A 321 13.73 -43.77 -4.66
CA GLN A 321 13.91 -45.19 -4.47
C GLN A 321 13.10 -45.96 -5.54
N ALA A 322 13.78 -46.75 -6.37
CA ALA A 322 13.16 -47.59 -7.38
C ALA A 322 12.93 -49.03 -6.88
N SER A 323 13.85 -49.55 -6.05
CA SER A 323 13.76 -50.85 -5.38
C SER A 323 14.42 -50.78 -3.99
N GLN A 324 14.51 -51.88 -3.23
CA GLN A 324 15.17 -51.85 -1.92
C GLN A 324 16.63 -51.41 -1.97
N THR A 325 17.31 -51.63 -3.10
CA THR A 325 18.74 -51.31 -3.29
C THR A 325 18.98 -50.25 -4.35
N ASP A 326 18.02 -50.00 -5.23
CA ASP A 326 18.25 -49.17 -6.41
C ASP A 326 17.64 -47.77 -6.23
N TYR A 327 18.47 -46.75 -6.42
CA TYR A 327 18.10 -45.36 -6.30
C TYR A 327 18.37 -44.63 -7.60
N ARG A 328 17.42 -43.83 -8.05
CA ARG A 328 17.54 -43.01 -9.26
C ARG A 328 17.72 -41.54 -8.87
N LEU A 329 18.77 -40.91 -9.39
CA LEU A 329 18.99 -39.48 -9.30
C LEU A 329 18.03 -38.78 -10.27
N VAL A 330 17.04 -38.06 -9.73
CA VAL A 330 16.03 -37.36 -10.52
C VAL A 330 16.28 -35.85 -10.46
N PRO A 331 16.41 -35.16 -11.61
CA PRO A 331 16.50 -33.71 -11.62
C PRO A 331 15.19 -33.09 -11.17
N VAL A 332 15.25 -32.14 -10.25
CA VAL A 332 14.07 -31.47 -9.70
C VAL A 332 14.20 -29.96 -9.84
N LYS A 333 13.07 -29.29 -10.01
CA LYS A 333 12.98 -27.83 -9.83
C LYS A 333 12.34 -27.57 -8.49
N LEU A 334 13.05 -26.89 -7.61
CA LEU A 334 12.62 -26.56 -6.25
C LEU A 334 12.51 -25.04 -6.09
N GLY A 335 11.52 -24.59 -5.32
CA GLY A 335 11.41 -23.20 -4.91
C GLY A 335 12.35 -22.86 -3.74
N ASP A 336 12.14 -21.68 -3.19
CA ASP A 336 12.90 -21.20 -2.03
C ASP A 336 12.61 -22.02 -0.78
N GLU A 337 13.62 -22.13 0.08
CA GLU A 337 13.49 -22.81 1.35
C GLU A 337 12.59 -22.03 2.31
N SER A 338 11.63 -22.73 2.89
CA SER A 338 10.72 -22.18 3.91
C SER A 338 10.51 -23.23 4.99
N ASN A 339 10.84 -22.88 6.25
CA ASN A 339 10.69 -23.77 7.41
C ASN A 339 11.39 -25.15 7.27
N GLY A 340 12.59 -25.19 6.68
CA GLY A 340 13.39 -26.42 6.55
C GLY A 340 12.95 -27.38 5.44
N VAL A 341 11.97 -26.96 4.62
CA VAL A 341 11.49 -27.69 3.45
C VAL A 341 11.56 -26.81 2.21
N ARG A 342 11.65 -27.45 1.04
CA ARG A 342 11.62 -26.77 -0.27
C ARG A 342 10.43 -27.26 -1.09
N PRO A 343 9.57 -26.37 -1.60
CA PRO A 343 8.45 -26.76 -2.45
C PRO A 343 8.94 -27.26 -3.81
N VAL A 344 8.34 -28.33 -4.31
CA VAL A 344 8.66 -28.96 -5.58
C VAL A 344 7.83 -28.30 -6.69
N ALA A 345 8.50 -27.69 -7.66
CA ALA A 345 7.88 -27.15 -8.87
C ALA A 345 7.73 -28.22 -9.96
N SER A 346 8.73 -29.09 -10.14
CA SER A 346 8.64 -30.23 -11.06
C SER A 346 9.67 -31.32 -10.75
N GLY A 347 9.43 -32.55 -11.23
CA GLY A 347 10.37 -33.67 -11.18
C GLY A 347 9.98 -34.80 -10.22
N LEU A 348 9.10 -34.55 -9.25
CA LEU A 348 8.60 -35.55 -8.31
C LEU A 348 7.08 -35.62 -8.31
N GLN A 349 6.54 -36.77 -7.92
CA GLN A 349 5.11 -37.01 -7.74
C GLN A 349 4.78 -37.24 -6.26
N ALA A 350 3.52 -36.98 -5.90
CA ALA A 350 3.02 -37.24 -4.55
C ALA A 350 3.23 -38.70 -4.15
N GLY A 351 3.74 -38.93 -2.94
CA GLY A 351 3.94 -40.28 -2.39
C GLY A 351 5.15 -41.04 -2.93
N GLN A 352 5.94 -40.47 -3.85
CA GLN A 352 7.17 -41.13 -4.30
C GLN A 352 8.16 -41.29 -3.13
N PRO A 353 8.77 -42.47 -2.94
CA PRO A 353 9.75 -42.69 -1.88
C PRO A 353 11.06 -41.98 -2.24
N ILE A 354 11.46 -41.01 -1.43
CA ILE A 354 12.69 -40.24 -1.62
C ILE A 354 13.64 -40.39 -0.44
N VAL A 355 14.95 -40.31 -0.72
CA VAL A 355 15.98 -40.34 0.31
C VAL A 355 16.03 -38.98 1.01
N ILE A 356 15.64 -38.93 2.29
CA ILE A 356 15.62 -37.72 3.10
C ILE A 356 16.90 -37.48 3.90
N GLU A 357 17.67 -38.54 4.15
CA GLU A 357 18.98 -38.48 4.80
C GLU A 357 19.96 -39.43 4.09
N GLY A 358 21.21 -38.98 3.90
CA GLY A 358 22.29 -39.77 3.29
C GLY A 358 22.42 -39.65 1.77
N GLY A 359 21.67 -38.75 1.12
CA GLY A 359 21.75 -38.49 -0.33
C GLY A 359 23.15 -38.09 -0.82
N PHE A 360 23.94 -37.38 -0.01
CA PHE A 360 25.33 -37.04 -0.35
C PHE A 360 26.22 -38.29 -0.48
N HIS A 361 26.08 -39.25 0.43
CA HIS A 361 26.85 -40.50 0.39
C HIS A 361 26.47 -41.35 -0.84
N LEU A 362 25.18 -41.39 -1.20
CA LEU A 362 24.73 -42.03 -2.43
C LEU A 362 25.32 -41.37 -3.68
N ASN A 363 25.40 -40.03 -3.72
CA ASN A 363 25.98 -39.36 -4.87
C ASN A 363 27.48 -39.64 -5.02
N ASN A 364 28.20 -39.76 -3.91
CA ASN A 364 29.62 -40.12 -3.94
C ASN A 364 29.85 -41.54 -4.45
N GLU A 365 29.03 -42.51 -4.02
CA GLU A 365 29.09 -43.89 -4.56
C GLU A 365 28.75 -43.93 -6.05
N ARG A 366 27.74 -43.16 -6.49
CA ARG A 366 27.39 -43.03 -7.91
C ARG A 366 28.58 -42.52 -8.73
N LYS A 367 29.21 -41.42 -8.29
CA LYS A 367 30.41 -40.85 -8.95
C LYS A 367 31.58 -41.80 -8.96
N ARG A 368 31.79 -42.54 -7.86
CA ARG A 368 32.83 -43.57 -7.79
C ARG A 368 32.56 -44.68 -8.81
N ALA A 369 31.34 -45.19 -8.88
CA ALA A 369 30.95 -46.22 -9.84
C ALA A 369 31.08 -45.74 -11.30
N GLU A 370 30.78 -44.47 -11.57
CA GLU A 370 31.03 -43.85 -12.88
C GLU A 370 32.52 -43.79 -13.24
N MET A 371 33.40 -43.49 -12.28
CA MET A 371 34.85 -43.45 -12.49
C MET A 371 35.48 -44.85 -12.61
N GLU A 372 34.95 -45.85 -11.90
CA GLU A 372 35.42 -47.25 -11.95
C GLU A 372 34.91 -48.00 -13.20
N GLY A 373 33.82 -47.51 -13.82
CA GLY A 373 33.22 -48.07 -15.04
C GLY A 373 33.55 -47.35 -16.35
N ALA A 374 34.44 -46.35 -16.33
CA ALA A 374 34.88 -45.58 -17.49
C ALA A 374 36.13 -46.15 -18.18
#